data_AF-X1DA73-F1
#
_entry.id   AF-X1DA73-F1
#
_cell.length_a   1.000
_cell.length_b   1.000
_cell.length_c   1.000
_cell.angle_alpha   90.00
_cell.angle_beta   90.00
_cell.angle_gamma   90.00
#
_symmetry.space_group_name_H-M   'P 1'
#
loop_
_entity.id
_entity.type
_entity.pdbx_description
1 polymer ?
#
loop_
_entity_poly.entity_id
_entity_poly.type
_entity_poly.pdbx_seq_one_letter_code
_entity_poly.pdbx_strand_id
1 'polypeptide(L)'
;QEHNQLARWVVTKETHAGAIQSTIADYFLAQRIKSDSPSYADQLKAAHAVTVAAMKCKQSTDGATAATLETAIHDLYRAYEGKEPDLH
;
A
#
# COMPACT_ATOMS: atom_id res chain seq x y z
N GLN A 1 -9.10 24.34 19.21
CA GLN A 1 -9.10 22.89 19.51
C GLN A 1 -9.06 22.03 18.23
N GLU A 2 -9.67 22.43 17.12
CA GLU A 2 -9.71 21.64 15.86
C GLU A 2 -8.36 21.48 15.14
N HIS A 3 -7.49 22.49 15.13
CA HIS A 3 -6.17 22.41 14.49
C HIS A 3 -5.28 21.28 15.04
N ASN A 4 -5.40 20.96 16.33
CA ASN A 4 -4.63 19.88 16.95
C ASN A 4 -5.13 18.49 16.50
N GLN A 5 -6.40 18.37 16.09
CA GLN A 5 -6.94 17.11 15.58
C GLN A 5 -6.50 16.88 14.14
N LEU A 6 -6.60 17.91 13.28
CA LEU A 6 -6.13 17.84 11.89
C LEU A 6 -4.66 17.42 11.80
N ALA A 7 -3.79 18.03 12.63
CA ALA A 7 -2.38 17.65 12.70
C ALA A 7 -2.18 16.18 13.11
N ARG A 8 -2.97 15.67 14.07
CA ARG A 8 -2.91 14.26 14.50
C ARG A 8 -3.35 13.32 13.37
N TRP A 9 -4.44 13.61 12.68
CA TRP A 9 -4.91 12.81 11.54
C TRP A 9 -3.89 12.76 10.40
N VAL A 10 -3.24 13.89 10.10
CA VAL A 10 -2.17 13.95 9.09
C VAL A 10 -1.00 13.05 9.51
N VAL A 11 -0.50 13.17 10.74
CA VAL A 11 0.60 12.35 11.25
C VAL A 11 0.23 10.86 11.26
N THR A 12 -0.99 10.51 11.68
CA THR A 12 -1.48 9.13 11.67
C THR A 12 -1.52 8.57 10.24
N LYS A 13 -2.07 9.31 9.28
CA LYS A 13 -2.06 8.92 7.85
C LYS A 13 -0.65 8.68 7.35
N GLU A 14 0.27 9.61 7.63
CA GLU A 14 1.67 9.51 7.19
C GLU A 14 2.38 8.30 7.77
N THR A 15 2.10 7.99 9.05
CA THR A 15 2.66 6.83 9.74
C THR A 15 2.16 5.52 9.11
N HIS A 16 0.86 5.39 8.87
CA HIS A 16 0.30 4.19 8.23
C HIS A 16 0.77 4.02 6.79
N ALA A 17 0.77 5.09 5.99
CA ALA A 17 1.30 5.04 4.62
C ALA A 17 2.79 4.64 4.61
N GLY A 18 3.59 5.15 5.54
CA GLY A 18 4.98 4.74 5.71
C GLY A 18 5.13 3.27 6.09
N ALA A 19 4.32 2.77 7.03
CA ALA A 19 4.33 1.37 7.44
C ALA A 19 3.98 0.44 6.27
N ILE A 20 3.01 0.82 5.43
CA ILE A 20 2.66 0.08 4.21
C ILE A 20 3.86 -0.02 3.26
N GLN A 21 4.58 1.09 3.03
CA GLN A 21 5.80 1.06 2.19
C GLN A 21 6.86 0.10 2.75
N SER A 22 7.09 0.14 4.07
CA SER A 22 8.01 -0.79 4.73
C SER A 22 7.56 -2.24 4.61
N THR A 23 6.27 -2.54 4.79
CA THR A 23 5.74 -3.89 4.57
C THR A 23 5.94 -4.36 3.13
N ILE A 24 5.72 -3.50 2.14
CA ILE A 24 5.99 -3.88 0.75
C ILE A 24 7.47 -4.20 0.54
N ALA A 25 8.38 -3.35 1.02
CA ALA A 25 9.82 -3.55 0.86
C ALA A 25 10.33 -4.77 1.62
N ASP A 26 10.11 -4.80 2.94
CA ASP A 26 10.75 -5.75 3.85
C ASP A 26 10.10 -7.12 3.82
N TYR A 27 8.81 -7.20 3.52
CA TYR A 27 8.07 -8.46 3.53
C TYR A 27 7.74 -8.95 2.13
N PHE A 28 7.08 -8.13 1.30
CA PHE A 28 6.67 -8.61 -0.03
C PHE A 28 7.85 -8.77 -0.97
N LEU A 29 8.62 -7.70 -1.21
CA LEU A 29 9.72 -7.71 -2.14
C LEU A 29 10.90 -8.57 -1.65
N ALA A 30 11.26 -8.45 -0.37
CA ALA A 30 12.42 -9.17 0.16
C ALA A 30 12.14 -10.64 0.53
N GLN A 31 10.91 -11.01 0.90
CA GLN A 31 10.64 -12.36 1.45
C GLN A 31 9.61 -13.16 0.65
N ARG A 32 8.48 -12.55 0.25
CA ARG A 32 7.32 -13.28 -0.29
C ARG A 32 7.36 -13.49 -1.78
N ILE A 33 7.68 -12.47 -2.56
CA ILE A 33 7.70 -12.55 -4.02
C ILE A 33 8.95 -13.33 -4.44
N LYS A 34 8.74 -14.51 -5.02
CA LYS A 34 9.82 -15.40 -5.46
C LYS A 34 10.19 -15.12 -6.91
N SER A 35 11.49 -15.04 -7.20
CA SER A 35 12.00 -14.73 -8.54
C SER A 35 11.71 -15.80 -9.59
N ASP A 36 11.38 -17.02 -9.17
CA ASP A 36 10.98 -18.15 -10.01
C ASP A 36 9.45 -18.28 -10.14
N SER A 37 8.67 -17.39 -9.51
CA SER A 37 7.22 -17.36 -9.66
C SER A 37 6.82 -17.11 -11.13
N PRO A 38 5.89 -17.89 -11.71
CA PRO A 38 5.39 -17.60 -13.07
C PRO A 38 4.68 -16.24 -13.15
N SER A 39 4.22 -15.71 -12.01
CA SER A 39 3.58 -14.39 -11.89
C SER A 39 4.52 -13.31 -11.33
N TYR A 40 5.84 -13.56 -11.30
CA TYR A 40 6.82 -12.66 -10.67
C TYR A 40 6.71 -11.21 -11.17
N ALA A 41 6.62 -11.01 -12.48
CA ALA A 41 6.53 -9.68 -13.06
C ALA A 41 5.25 -8.94 -12.63
N ASP A 42 4.11 -9.62 -12.54
CA ASP A 42 2.85 -8.98 -12.17
C ASP A 42 2.77 -8.71 -10.67
N GLN A 43 3.30 -9.62 -9.85
CA GLN A 43 3.46 -9.40 -8.41
C GLN A 43 4.38 -8.20 -8.11
N LEU A 44 5.50 -8.07 -8.83
CA LEU A 44 6.39 -6.92 -8.70
C LEU A 44 5.72 -5.60 -9.11
N LYS A 45 5.01 -5.59 -10.24
CA LYS A 45 4.26 -4.39 -10.67
C LYS A 45 3.23 -3.97 -9.64
N ALA A 46 2.47 -4.93 -9.10
CA ALA A 46 1.46 -4.64 -8.08
C ALA A 46 2.09 -4.12 -6.78
N ALA A 47 3.18 -4.74 -6.30
CA ALA A 47 3.92 -4.27 -5.13
C ALA A 47 4.49 -2.84 -5.35
N HIS A 48 5.04 -2.57 -6.53
CA HIS A 48 5.51 -1.23 -6.89
C HIS A 48 4.36 -0.21 -6.90
N ALA A 49 3.19 -0.57 -7.44
CA ALA A 49 2.01 0.28 -7.45
C ALA A 49 1.57 0.66 -6.02
N VAL A 50 1.55 -0.30 -5.08
CA VAL A 50 1.28 -0.01 -3.66
C VAL A 50 2.31 0.97 -3.09
N THR A 51 3.60 0.78 -3.37
CA THR A 51 4.66 1.66 -2.89
C THR A 51 4.47 3.11 -3.37
N VAL A 52 4.13 3.29 -4.65
CA VAL A 52 3.89 4.62 -5.25
C VAL A 52 2.61 5.25 -4.71
N ALA A 53 1.53 4.48 -4.59
CA ALA A 53 0.27 4.97 -4.03
C ALA A 53 0.42 5.37 -2.56
N ALA A 54 1.18 4.59 -1.78
CA ALA A 54 1.46 4.88 -0.37
C ALA A 54 2.30 6.15 -0.22
N MET A 55 3.32 6.34 -1.05
CA MET A 55 4.09 7.60 -1.11
C MET A 55 3.17 8.80 -1.39
N LYS A 56 2.30 8.70 -2.39
CA LYS A 56 1.35 9.78 -2.74
C LYS A 56 0.36 10.05 -1.61
N CYS A 57 -0.22 9.02 -1.01
CA CYS A 57 -1.10 9.12 0.14
C CYS A 57 -0.40 9.77 1.33
N LYS A 58 0.86 9.43 1.58
CA LYS A 58 1.69 10.05 2.63
C LYS A 58 1.85 11.57 2.41
N GLN A 59 2.15 11.99 1.18
CA GLN A 59 2.48 13.39 0.84
C GLN A 59 1.27 14.29 0.57
N SER A 60 0.07 13.72 0.42
CA SER A 60 -1.16 14.46 0.06
C SER A 60 -2.13 14.57 1.23
N THR A 61 -2.97 15.61 1.19
CA THR A 61 -4.17 15.76 2.04
C THR A 61 -5.48 15.41 1.30
N ASP A 62 -5.40 15.08 0.01
CA ASP A 62 -6.54 14.64 -0.79
C ASP A 62 -6.93 13.20 -0.46
N GLY A 63 -8.19 13.01 -0.03
CA GLY A 63 -8.76 11.71 0.29
C GLY A 63 -8.75 10.71 -0.87
N ALA A 64 -8.75 11.17 -2.13
CA ALA A 64 -8.66 10.29 -3.30
C ALA A 64 -7.35 9.47 -3.33
N THR A 65 -6.28 9.98 -2.71
CA THR A 65 -5.01 9.25 -2.63
C THR A 65 -5.08 8.05 -1.67
N ALA A 66 -5.92 8.12 -0.64
CA ALA A 66 -6.17 6.99 0.26
C ALA A 66 -6.97 5.89 -0.45
N ALA A 67 -8.02 6.24 -1.20
CA ALA A 67 -8.78 5.29 -2.01
C ALA A 67 -7.93 4.61 -3.10
N THR A 68 -7.00 5.37 -3.71
CA THR A 68 -6.04 4.83 -4.67
C THR A 68 -5.10 3.82 -4.01
N LEU A 69 -4.63 4.10 -2.79
CA LEU A 69 -3.79 3.19 -2.01
C LEU A 69 -4.55 1.90 -1.64
N GLU A 70 -5.78 2.02 -1.17
CA GLU A 70 -6.64 0.88 -0.87
C GLU A 70 -6.83 -0.03 -2.10
N THR A 71 -7.16 0.57 -3.24
CA THR A 71 -7.32 -0.17 -4.51
C THR A 71 -6.02 -0.91 -4.88
N ALA A 72 -4.87 -0.24 -4.78
CA ALA A 72 -3.58 -0.87 -5.07
C ALA A 72 -3.26 -2.03 -4.13
N ILE A 73 -3.65 -1.94 -2.85
CA ILE A 73 -3.48 -3.03 -1.87
C ILE A 73 -4.34 -4.23 -2.27
N HIS A 74 -5.58 -4.00 -2.69
CA HIS A 74 -6.47 -5.06 -3.18
C HIS A 74 -5.93 -5.71 -4.46
N ASP A 75 -5.36 -4.92 -5.37
CA ASP A 75 -4.75 -5.44 -6.60
C ASP A 75 -3.50 -6.26 -6.32
N LEU A 76 -2.67 -5.86 -5.34
CA LEU A 76 -1.57 -6.69 -4.86
C LEU A 76 -2.09 -8.01 -4.26
N TYR A 77 -3.16 -7.96 -3.46
CA TYR A 77 -3.77 -9.15 -2.91
C TYR A 77 -4.21 -10.11 -4.03
N ARG A 78 -4.92 -9.61 -5.05
CA ARG A 78 -5.34 -10.41 -6.21
C ARG A 78 -4.15 -11.00 -6.97
N ALA A 79 -3.12 -10.20 -7.23
CA ALA A 79 -1.91 -10.64 -7.93
C ALA A 79 -1.09 -11.67 -7.14
N TYR A 80 -1.15 -11.62 -5.80
CA TYR A 80 -0.39 -12.49 -4.92
C TYR A 80 -1.14 -13.78 -4.55
N GLU A 81 -2.42 -13.67 -4.17
CA GLU A 81 -3.26 -14.79 -3.70
C GLU A 81 -4.12 -15.41 -4.82
N GLY A 82 -4.32 -14.73 -5.95
CA GLY A 82 -5.15 -15.22 -7.06
C GLY A 82 -6.65 -15.23 -6.78
N LYS A 83 -7.13 -14.49 -5.77
CA LYS A 83 -8.53 -14.42 -5.35
C LYS A 83 -8.91 -13.02 -4.86
N GLU A 84 -10.21 -12.76 -4.73
CA GLU A 84 -10.71 -11.50 -4.18
C GLU A 84 -10.38 -11.35 -2.67
N PRO A 85 -10.08 -10.13 -2.18
CA PRO A 85 -9.89 -9.88 -0.77
C PRO A 85 -11.17 -10.13 0.03
N ASP A 86 -11.09 -10.95 1.07
CA ASP A 86 -12.15 -11.09 2.07
C ASP A 86 -11.82 -10.19 3.26
N LEU A 87 -12.33 -8.96 3.21
CA LEU A 87 -12.16 -7.96 4.25
C LEU A 87 -13.47 -7.90 5.04
N HIS A 88 -13.50 -8.64 6.15
CA HIS A 88 -14.63 -8.66 7.08
C HIS A 88 -14.82 -7.34 7.81
#